data_AF-A0A317Z4F7-F1
#
_entry.id   AF-A0A317Z4F7-F1
#
_cell.length_a   1.000
_cell.length_b   1.000
_cell.length_c   1.000
_cell.angle_alpha   90.00
_cell.angle_beta   90.00
_cell.angle_gamma   90.00
#
_symmetry.space_group_name_H-M   'P 1'
#
loop_
_entity.id
_entity.type
_entity.pdbx_description
1 polymer ?
#
loop_
_entity_poly.entity_id
_entity_poly.type
_entity_poly.pdbx_seq_one_letter_code
_entity_poly.pdbx_strand_id
1 'polypeptide(L)'
;MKIAKQILEGRALTPDEALDLLVNPSYDTMNLVHEAYQLRKHYYGHKVKLNMILNAKSGICPEDCGYCGQSREMKQKQRYALISEDEITEGARVAAENEIGTY
;
A
#
# COMPACT_ATOMS: atom_id res chain seq x y z
N MET A 1 -23.36 -3.81 -8.88
CA MET A 1 -24.03 -3.87 -7.56
C MET A 1 -24.45 -2.43 -7.23
N LYS A 2 -24.70 -2.03 -5.99
CA LYS A 2 -24.99 -0.61 -5.64
C LYS A 2 -24.21 -0.14 -4.41
N ILE A 3 -23.12 -0.82 -4.10
CA ILE A 3 -22.41 -0.68 -2.82
C ILE A 3 -21.69 0.66 -2.76
N ALA A 4 -20.99 1.04 -3.83
CA ALA A 4 -20.31 2.32 -3.90
C ALA A 4 -21.29 3.49 -3.71
N LYS A 5 -22.46 3.42 -4.37
CA LYS A 5 -23.50 4.44 -4.22
C LYS A 5 -23.97 4.55 -2.76
N GLN A 6 -24.28 3.43 -2.12
CA GLN A 6 -24.73 3.42 -0.72
C GLN A 6 -23.67 3.98 0.23
N ILE A 7 -22.40 3.67 0.00
CA ILE A 7 -21.28 4.21 0.79
C ILE A 7 -21.16 5.72 0.61
N LEU A 8 -21.29 6.23 -0.62
CA LEU A 8 -21.30 7.68 -0.89
C LEU A 8 -22.51 8.39 -0.28
N GLU A 9 -23.62 7.67 -0.06
CA GLU A 9 -24.81 8.15 0.64
C GLU A 9 -24.67 8.08 2.18
N GLY A 10 -23.50 7.67 2.70
CA GLY A 10 -23.19 7.68 4.13
C GLY A 10 -23.38 6.34 4.85
N ARG A 11 -23.68 5.26 4.14
CA ARG A 11 -23.76 3.91 4.72
C ARG A 11 -22.36 3.32 4.92
N ALA A 12 -22.06 2.84 6.11
CA ALA A 12 -20.89 2.00 6.34
C ALA A 12 -21.22 0.53 6.03
N LEU A 13 -20.24 -0.21 5.50
CA LEU A 13 -20.33 -1.67 5.42
C LEU A 13 -20.20 -2.29 6.81
N THR A 14 -20.97 -3.34 7.08
CA THR A 14 -20.74 -4.18 8.25
C THR A 14 -19.59 -5.17 8.00
N PRO A 15 -18.96 -5.72 9.05
CA PRO A 15 -17.96 -6.77 8.88
C PRO A 15 -18.47 -8.00 8.11
N ASP A 16 -19.72 -8.40 8.33
CA ASP A 16 -20.33 -9.54 7.63
C ASP A 16 -20.51 -9.27 6.13
N GLU A 17 -20.91 -8.04 5.76
CA GLU A 17 -21.00 -7.63 4.36
C GLU A 17 -19.62 -7.58 3.69
N ALA A 18 -18.61 -7.05 4.41
CA ALA A 18 -17.25 -7.04 3.90
C ALA A 18 -16.69 -8.46 3.69
N LEU A 19 -17.01 -9.38 4.60
CA LEU A 19 -16.64 -10.79 4.45
C LEU A 19 -17.34 -11.44 3.26
N ASP A 20 -18.66 -11.24 3.10
CA ASP A 20 -19.42 -11.75 1.97
C ASP A 20 -18.82 -11.27 0.64
N LEU A 21 -18.48 -9.98 0.52
CA LEU A 21 -17.82 -9.43 -0.68
C LEU A 21 -16.47 -10.08 -0.98
N LEU A 22 -15.74 -10.50 0.04
CA LEU A 22 -14.42 -11.11 -0.11
C LEU A 22 -14.51 -12.58 -0.54
N VAL A 23 -15.48 -13.34 -0.03
CA VAL A 23 -15.48 -14.81 -0.14
C VAL A 23 -16.53 -15.36 -1.10
N ASN A 24 -17.58 -14.60 -1.40
CA ASN A 24 -18.70 -15.09 -2.19
C ASN A 24 -18.32 -15.13 -3.70
N PRO A 25 -18.23 -16.32 -4.31
CA PRO A 25 -17.77 -16.47 -5.69
C PRO A 25 -18.78 -16.01 -6.73
N SER A 26 -20.02 -15.68 -6.33
CA SER A 26 -21.01 -15.10 -7.24
C SER A 26 -20.69 -13.66 -7.65
N TYR A 27 -19.84 -12.96 -6.88
CA TYR A 27 -19.35 -11.65 -7.24
C TYR A 27 -18.22 -11.76 -8.25
N ASP A 28 -18.46 -11.21 -9.45
CA ASP A 28 -17.40 -11.01 -10.42
C ASP A 28 -16.37 -9.99 -9.91
N THR A 29 -15.09 -10.33 -10.00
CA THR A 29 -14.00 -9.48 -9.51
C THR A 29 -13.97 -8.11 -10.19
N MET A 30 -14.27 -8.04 -11.49
CA MET A 30 -14.25 -6.77 -12.21
C MET A 30 -15.41 -5.86 -11.81
N ASN A 31 -16.56 -6.42 -11.44
CA ASN A 31 -17.64 -5.67 -10.82
C ASN A 31 -17.21 -5.06 -9.47
N LEU A 32 -16.51 -5.81 -8.62
CA LEU A 32 -15.97 -5.30 -7.35
C LEU A 32 -14.94 -4.18 -7.57
N VAL A 33 -14.01 -4.38 -8.51
CA VAL A 33 -13.03 -3.35 -8.91
C VAL A 33 -13.74 -2.09 -9.41
N HIS A 34 -14.81 -2.23 -10.18
CA HIS A 34 -15.61 -1.09 -10.64
C HIS A 34 -16.25 -0.34 -9.47
N GLU A 35 -16.89 -1.02 -8.51
CA GLU A 35 -17.47 -0.38 -7.31
C GLU A 35 -16.39 0.37 -6.50
N ALA A 36 -15.22 -0.25 -6.30
CA ALA A 36 -14.09 0.41 -5.63
C ALA A 36 -13.58 1.64 -6.41
N TYR A 37 -13.53 1.56 -7.74
CA TYR A 37 -13.15 2.68 -8.59
C TYR A 37 -14.11 3.86 -8.46
N GLN A 38 -15.42 3.62 -8.36
CA GLN A 38 -16.39 4.71 -8.20
C GLN A 38 -16.15 5.51 -6.92
N LEU A 39 -15.85 4.83 -5.79
CA LEU A 39 -15.46 5.48 -4.54
C LEU A 39 -14.15 6.25 -4.70
N ARG A 40 -13.11 5.59 -5.22
CA ARG A 40 -11.80 6.20 -5.44
C ARG A 40 -11.89 7.44 -6.32
N LYS A 41 -12.64 7.38 -7.43
CA LYS A 41 -12.84 8.50 -8.36
C LYS A 41 -13.61 9.65 -7.71
N HIS A 42 -14.61 9.35 -6.87
CA HIS A 42 -15.35 10.39 -6.15
C HIS A 42 -14.43 11.24 -5.27
N TYR A 43 -13.56 10.60 -4.47
CA TYR A 43 -12.69 11.31 -3.54
C TYR A 43 -11.39 11.85 -4.16
N TYR A 44 -10.81 11.14 -5.13
CA TYR A 44 -9.47 11.44 -5.65
C TYR A 44 -9.45 11.79 -7.15
N GLY A 45 -10.60 11.76 -7.83
CA GLY A 45 -10.69 11.99 -9.27
C GLY A 45 -9.81 11.01 -10.04
N HIS A 46 -8.94 11.55 -10.90
CA HIS A 46 -7.92 10.81 -11.64
C HIS A 46 -6.50 11.04 -11.13
N LYS A 47 -6.33 11.73 -9.99
CA LYS A 47 -5.01 12.04 -9.43
C LYS A 47 -4.31 10.77 -8.95
N VAL A 48 -2.99 10.73 -9.06
CA VAL A 48 -2.13 9.69 -8.50
C VAL A 48 -1.08 10.37 -7.65
N LYS A 49 -0.91 9.91 -6.40
CA LYS A 49 0.18 10.36 -5.53
C LYS A 49 1.36 9.44 -5.72
N LEU A 50 2.51 9.99 -6.07
CA LEU A 50 3.77 9.25 -6.08
C LEU A 50 4.37 9.26 -4.67
N ASN A 51 4.87 8.09 -4.25
CA ASN A 51 5.64 7.92 -3.03
C ASN A 51 6.95 7.22 -3.42
N MET A 52 8.07 7.73 -2.91
CA MET A 52 9.38 7.10 -3.06
C MET A 52 9.68 6.37 -1.75
N ILE A 53 10.15 5.13 -1.84
CA ILE A 53 10.49 4.32 -0.67
C ILE A 53 11.96 3.96 -0.77
N LEU A 54 12.71 4.29 0.27
CA LEU A 54 14.12 3.95 0.41
C LEU A 54 14.29 2.90 1.52
N ASN A 55 15.00 1.82 1.21
CA ASN A 55 15.45 0.89 2.24
C ASN A 55 16.64 1.50 3.00
N ALA A 56 16.37 2.17 4.12
CA ALA A 56 17.41 2.80 4.92
C ALA A 56 18.30 1.80 5.68
N LYS A 57 17.84 0.57 5.88
CA LYS A 57 18.56 -0.52 6.57
C LYS A 57 18.10 -1.84 5.98
N SER A 58 18.98 -2.85 5.90
CA SER A 58 18.60 -4.15 5.37
C SER A 58 19.25 -5.33 6.08
N GLY A 59 18.44 -6.36 6.33
CA GLY A 59 18.91 -7.69 6.70
C GLY A 59 19.41 -7.85 8.14
N ILE A 60 19.19 -6.84 8.99
CA ILE A 60 19.53 -6.84 10.42
C ILE A 60 18.25 -6.71 11.28
N CYS A 61 17.15 -7.30 10.79
CA CYS A 61 15.93 -7.47 11.59
C CYS A 61 16.12 -8.68 12.52
N PRO A 62 15.87 -8.56 13.83
CA PRO A 62 16.00 -9.67 14.77
C PRO A 62 14.84 -10.67 14.67
N GLU A 63 13.72 -10.28 14.06
CA GLU A 63 12.51 -11.07 13.91
C GLU A 63 12.68 -12.22 12.90
N ASP A 64 11.89 -13.28 13.08
CA ASP A 64 11.91 -14.50 12.25
C ASP A 64 10.68 -14.66 11.35
N CYS A 65 9.99 -13.55 11.03
CA CYS A 65 8.75 -13.56 10.25
C CYS A 65 8.86 -14.39 8.96
N GLY A 66 8.07 -15.46 8.84
CA GLY A 66 8.20 -16.46 7.76
C GLY A 66 7.94 -15.93 6.34
N TYR A 67 7.26 -14.81 6.20
CA TYR A 67 6.99 -14.16 4.91
C TYR A 67 8.03 -13.08 4.53
N CYS A 68 8.96 -12.73 5.44
CA CYS A 68 9.81 -11.56 5.29
C CYS A 68 11.21 -11.93 4.79
N GLY A 69 11.63 -11.36 3.66
CA GLY A 69 13.00 -11.51 3.14
C GLY A 69 14.10 -10.93 4.04
N GLN A 70 13.75 -10.12 5.04
CA GLN A 70 14.69 -9.59 6.02
C GLN A 70 14.79 -10.43 7.31
N SER A 71 13.93 -11.43 7.47
CA SER A 71 13.88 -12.36 8.62
C SER A 71 15.27 -12.87 9.00
N ARG A 72 15.56 -13.00 10.30
CA ARG A 72 16.84 -13.52 10.81
C ARG A 72 17.19 -14.90 10.22
N GLU A 73 16.18 -15.72 9.94
CA GLU A 73 16.32 -17.06 9.35
C GLU A 73 16.69 -17.03 7.85
N MET A 74 16.51 -15.89 7.17
CA MET A 74 16.86 -15.76 5.75
C MET A 74 18.38 -15.71 5.55
N LYS A 75 18.90 -16.73 4.84
CA LYS A 75 20.33 -16.93 4.58
C LYS A 75 20.85 -15.99 3.50
N GLN A 76 20.09 -15.76 2.43
CA GLN A 76 20.49 -14.92 1.30
C GLN A 76 19.75 -13.59 1.39
N LYS A 77 20.43 -12.56 1.89
CA LYS A 77 19.92 -11.18 1.94
C LYS A 77 21.07 -10.20 1.91
N GLN A 78 20.84 -9.05 1.29
CA GLN A 78 21.75 -7.91 1.40
C GLN A 78 21.74 -7.42 2.86
N ARG A 79 22.93 -7.20 3.43
CA ARG A 79 23.06 -6.75 4.81
C ARG A 79 23.84 -5.45 4.85
N TYR A 80 23.21 -4.41 5.38
CA TYR A 80 23.84 -3.13 5.69
C TYR A 80 23.14 -2.47 6.87
N ALA A 81 23.91 -1.68 7.60
CA ALA A 81 23.41 -0.88 8.71
C ALA A 81 22.46 0.22 8.23
N LEU A 82 22.09 1.14 9.11
CA LEU A 82 21.43 2.35 8.66
C LEU A 82 22.38 3.07 7.68
N ILE A 83 21.89 3.42 6.49
CA ILE A 83 22.65 4.21 5.51
C ILE A 83 22.97 5.60 6.07
N SER A 84 23.88 6.31 5.41
CA SER A 84 24.30 7.64 5.88
C SER A 84 23.17 8.68 5.79
N GLU A 85 23.26 9.71 6.64
CA GLU A 85 22.36 10.87 6.58
C GLU A 85 22.42 11.56 5.21
N ASP A 86 23.60 11.60 4.59
CA ASP A 86 23.80 12.15 3.25
C ASP A 86 23.00 11.37 2.19
N GLU A 87 23.01 10.03 2.24
CA GLU A 87 22.22 9.20 1.31
C GLU A 87 20.70 9.39 1.50
N ILE A 88 20.24 9.55 2.74
CA ILE A 88 18.83 9.83 3.05
C ILE A 88 18.46 11.22 2.51
N THR A 89 19.28 12.23 2.79
CA THR A 89 19.02 13.61 2.38
C THR A 89 19.04 13.75 0.86
N GLU A 90 19.92 13.02 0.18
CA GLU A 90 19.98 12.99 -1.28
C GLU A 90 18.71 12.38 -1.89
N GLY A 91 18.21 11.27 -1.34
CA GLY A 91 16.94 10.71 -1.82
C GLY A 91 15.74 11.63 -1.54
N ALA A 92 15.75 12.37 -0.41
CA ALA A 92 14.74 13.38 -0.13
C ALA A 92 14.79 14.55 -1.12
N ARG A 93 16.00 14.99 -1.50
CA ARG A 93 16.21 16.00 -2.55
C ARG A 93 15.64 15.53 -3.88
N VAL A 94 15.95 14.30 -4.29
CA VAL A 94 15.40 13.69 -5.52
C VAL A 94 13.87 13.63 -5.47
N ALA A 95 13.28 13.23 -4.35
CA ALA A 95 11.83 13.21 -4.19
C ALA A 95 11.21 14.61 -4.33
N ALA A 96 11.81 15.63 -3.70
CA ALA A 96 11.34 17.01 -3.79
C ALA A 96 11.42 17.57 -5.22
N GLU A 97 12.54 17.35 -5.92
CA GLU A 97 12.75 17.81 -7.30
C GLU A 97 11.79 17.17 -8.30
N ASN A 98 11.30 15.96 -8.01
CA ASN A 98 10.34 15.24 -8.85
C ASN A 98 8.90 15.36 -8.34
N GLU A 99 8.62 16.28 -7.41
CA GLU A 99 7.29 16.52 -6.84
C GLU A 99 6.64 15.27 -6.23
N ILE A 100 7.46 14.38 -5.67
CA ILE A 100 7.01 13.15 -5.00
C ILE A 100 6.54 13.51 -3.59
N GLY A 101 5.29 13.15 -3.27
CA GLY A 101 4.62 13.66 -2.06
C GLY A 101 4.94 12.91 -0.76
N THR A 102 5.76 11.85 -0.80
CA THR A 102 6.29 11.14 0.36
C THR A 102 7.65 10.50 0.01
N TYR A 103 8.61 10.61 0.92
CA TYR A 103 9.91 9.93 0.91
C TYR A 103 10.15 9.28 2.28
#